data_AF-A0A6A5F7N8-F1
#
_entry.id   AF-A0A6A5F7N8-F1
#
_cell.length_a   1.000
_cell.length_b   1.000
_cell.length_c   1.000
_cell.angle_alpha   90.00
_cell.angle_beta   90.00
_cell.angle_gamma   90.00
#
_symmetry.space_group_name_H-M   'P 1'
#
loop_
_entity.id
_entity.type
_entity.pdbx_description
1 polymer ?
#
loop_
_entity_poly.entity_id
_entity_poly.type
_entity_poly.pdbx_seq_one_letter_code
_entity_poly.pdbx_strand_id
1 'polypeptide(L)'
;MAQCKTCPLLTKGGKYLTVRTSKIGLKLVAEDFQDSEAPELVIHEKDTTVANVTTREIAFRLMRGNEYYSIKVVGTDLKVEKTMNENHSFTNDHWFKKINLGGDHFGLQTMNHYYLACQNDYSYSYDTVFLCQNVTECVQCREALTTSSPSPCTT
;
A
#
# COMPACT_ATOMS: atom_id res chain seq x y z
N MET A 1 11.73 -6.92 -14.28
CA MET A 1 12.44 -6.26 -13.16
C MET A 1 11.46 -5.34 -12.46
N ALA A 2 11.41 -5.36 -11.13
CA ALA A 2 10.52 -4.46 -10.38
C ALA A 2 11.12 -3.04 -10.35
N GLN A 3 10.33 -2.03 -10.70
CA GLN A 3 10.66 -0.62 -10.51
C GLN A 3 10.29 -0.22 -9.09
N CYS A 4 11.09 0.64 -8.47
CA CYS A 4 10.83 1.10 -7.12
C CYS A 4 10.70 2.62 -7.08
N LYS A 5 9.76 3.11 -6.27
CA LYS A 5 9.59 4.53 -6.00
C LYS A 5 9.13 4.74 -4.57
N THR A 6 9.44 5.90 -4.00
CA THR A 6 8.96 6.29 -2.67
C THR A 6 7.91 7.36 -2.82
N CYS A 7 6.70 7.11 -2.32
CA CYS A 7 5.66 8.13 -2.22
C CYS A 7 4.62 7.74 -1.17
N PRO A 8 4.04 8.71 -0.44
CA PRO A 8 2.84 8.45 0.33
C PRO A 8 1.68 7.99 -0.57
N LEU A 9 0.89 7.05 -0.06
CA LEU A 9 -0.38 6.65 -0.66
C LEU A 9 -1.53 7.31 0.07
N LEU A 10 -2.36 8.07 -0.66
CA LEU A 10 -3.55 8.71 -0.12
C LEU A 10 -4.79 7.98 -0.60
N THR A 11 -5.76 7.81 0.28
CA THR A 11 -7.12 7.39 -0.09
C THR A 11 -7.82 8.51 -0.86
N LYS A 12 -8.95 8.19 -1.49
CA LYS A 12 -9.81 9.19 -2.14
C LYS A 12 -10.25 10.30 -1.19
N GLY A 13 -10.39 9.99 0.10
CA GLY A 13 -10.73 10.94 1.16
C GLY A 13 -9.57 11.83 1.62
N GLY A 14 -8.38 11.71 1.03
CA GLY A 14 -7.21 12.53 1.38
C GLY A 14 -6.39 12.01 2.57
N LYS A 15 -6.78 10.87 3.16
CA LYS A 15 -6.07 10.26 4.29
C LYS A 15 -4.90 9.42 3.81
N TYR A 16 -3.80 9.41 4.55
CA TYR A 16 -2.60 8.64 4.24
C TYR A 16 -2.68 7.21 4.76
N LEU A 17 -2.27 6.24 3.95
CA LEU A 17 -2.10 4.86 4.40
C LEU A 17 -0.92 4.77 5.38
N THR A 18 -1.16 4.20 6.56
CA THR A 18 -0.14 4.01 7.60
C THR A 18 -0.40 2.72 8.39
N VAL A 19 0.49 2.40 9.33
CA VAL A 19 0.35 1.25 10.23
C VAL A 19 0.18 1.69 11.67
N ARG A 20 -0.80 1.08 12.35
CA ARG A 20 -0.99 1.21 13.80
C ARG A 20 -0.85 -0.10 14.53
N THR A 21 -0.23 -0.01 15.71
CA THR A 21 -0.23 -1.07 16.70
C THR A 21 -1.45 -0.92 17.60
N SER A 22 -2.19 -2.01 17.77
CA SER A 22 -3.34 -2.09 18.67
C SER A 22 -3.18 -3.28 19.62
N LYS A 23 -4.08 -3.42 20.60
CA LYS A 23 -4.11 -4.59 21.51
C LYS A 23 -4.29 -5.92 20.77
N ILE A 24 -4.85 -5.89 19.56
CA ILE A 24 -5.10 -7.07 18.71
C ILE A 24 -4.05 -7.22 17.59
N GLY A 25 -2.95 -6.46 17.65
CA GLY A 25 -1.85 -6.52 16.70
C GLY A 25 -1.73 -5.32 15.77
N LEU A 26 -0.89 -5.48 14.75
CA LEU A 26 -0.63 -4.47 13.72
C LEU A 26 -1.75 -4.43 12.69
N LYS A 27 -2.16 -3.22 12.30
CA LYS A 27 -3.20 -2.99 11.30
C LYS A 27 -2.77 -1.91 10.31
N LEU A 28 -3.15 -2.09 9.04
CA LEU A 28 -3.11 -1.03 8.05
C LEU A 28 -4.36 -0.15 8.26
N VAL A 29 -4.16 1.15 8.26
CA VAL A 29 -5.19 2.16 8.52
C VAL A 29 -4.98 3.36 7.60
N ALA A 30 -6.00 4.21 7.46
CA ALA A 30 -5.88 5.48 6.77
C ALA A 30 -6.11 6.64 7.75
N GLU A 31 -5.17 7.59 7.80
CA GLU A 31 -5.11 8.65 8.80
C GLU A 31 -4.79 10.02 8.23
N ASP A 32 -5.26 11.05 8.91
CA ASP A 32 -4.87 12.43 8.62
C ASP A 32 -3.46 12.70 9.16
N PHE A 33 -2.58 13.17 8.28
CA PHE A 33 -1.24 13.67 8.62
C PHE A 33 -1.09 15.07 8.06
N GLN A 34 -0.25 15.89 8.71
CA GLN A 34 0.32 17.05 8.03
C GLN A 34 1.26 16.54 6.94
N ASP A 35 1.32 17.23 5.79
CA ASP A 35 2.12 16.78 4.64
C ASP A 35 3.60 16.55 5.01
N SER A 36 4.15 17.29 5.98
CA SER A 36 5.52 17.13 6.49
C SER A 36 5.74 15.90 7.36
N GLU A 37 4.67 15.26 7.84
CA GLU A 37 4.68 14.08 8.69
C GLU A 37 4.12 12.85 7.98
N ALA A 38 3.81 12.97 6.69
CA ALA A 38 3.22 11.91 5.90
C ALA A 38 4.10 10.64 5.93
N PRO A 39 3.51 9.46 6.12
CA PRO A 39 4.27 8.20 6.11
C PRO A 39 4.90 7.99 4.73
N GLU A 40 6.18 7.63 4.73
CA GLU A 40 6.85 7.23 3.51
C GLU A 40 6.53 5.76 3.19
N LEU A 41 6.06 5.50 1.97
CA LEU A 41 5.88 4.16 1.45
C LEU A 41 6.84 3.92 0.31
N VAL A 42 7.54 2.79 0.37
CA VAL A 42 8.32 2.26 -0.74
C VAL A 42 7.40 1.36 -1.55
N ILE A 43 7.13 1.77 -2.78
CA ILE A 43 6.29 1.07 -3.73
C ILE A 43 7.17 0.32 -4.73
N HIS A 44 6.96 -0.99 -4.81
CA HIS A 44 7.55 -1.87 -5.79
C HIS A 44 6.52 -2.18 -6.85
N GLU A 45 6.81 -1.87 -8.10
CA GLU A 45 5.93 -2.14 -9.24
C GLU A 45 6.60 -3.13 -10.19
N LYS A 46 5.85 -4.10 -10.71
CA LYS A 46 6.34 -5.00 -11.77
C LYS A 46 5.23 -5.26 -12.78
N ASP A 47 5.62 -5.61 -14.00
CA ASP A 47 4.69 -6.13 -14.99
C ASP A 47 4.77 -7.65 -15.00
N THR A 48 3.61 -8.30 -14.94
CA THR A 48 3.45 -9.75 -15.09
C THR A 48 2.66 -10.02 -16.36
N THR A 49 3.17 -10.88 -17.24
CA THR A 49 2.47 -11.27 -18.48
C THR A 49 2.05 -12.73 -18.41
N VAL A 50 0.75 -13.00 -18.52
CA VAL A 50 0.18 -14.35 -18.56
C VAL A 50 -0.78 -14.43 -19.75
N ALA A 51 -0.62 -15.44 -20.60
CA ALA A 51 -1.52 -15.68 -21.76
C ALA A 51 -1.79 -14.42 -22.61
N ASN A 52 -0.73 -13.67 -22.95
CA ASN A 52 -0.77 -12.41 -23.71
C ASN A 52 -1.48 -11.23 -23.02
N VAL A 53 -1.81 -11.36 -21.73
CA VAL A 53 -2.35 -10.25 -20.92
C VAL A 53 -1.24 -9.78 -19.98
N THR A 54 -0.88 -8.49 -20.11
CA THR A 54 0.07 -7.84 -19.18
C THR A 54 -0.71 -7.13 -18.08
N THR A 55 -0.41 -7.47 -16.83
CA THR A 55 -0.95 -6.81 -15.64
C THR A 55 0.16 -6.12 -14.88
N ARG A 56 -0.09 -4.87 -14.48
CA ARG A 56 0.81 -4.14 -13.57
C ARG A 56 0.47 -4.50 -12.13
N GLU A 57 1.47 -4.94 -11.39
CA GLU A 57 1.36 -5.33 -10.00
C GLU A 57 2.13 -4.38 -9.10
N ILE A 58 1.62 -4.17 -7.89
CA ILE A 58 2.20 -3.34 -6.85
C ILE A 58 2.34 -4.16 -5.58
N ALA A 59 3.52 -4.14 -4.98
CA ALA A 59 3.72 -4.41 -3.57
C ALA A 59 4.20 -3.12 -2.90
N PHE A 60 3.89 -2.93 -1.62
CA PHE A 60 4.35 -1.73 -0.91
C PHE A 60 4.76 -2.06 0.51
N ARG A 61 5.67 -1.23 1.00
CA ARG A 61 6.21 -1.29 2.35
C ARG A 61 6.11 0.08 2.98
N LEU A 62 5.73 0.12 4.25
CA LEU A 62 5.64 1.35 5.02
C LEU A 62 6.87 1.47 5.91
N MET A 63 7.44 2.67 5.97
CA MET A 63 8.52 3.00 6.88
C MET A 63 7.97 3.89 8.00
N ARG A 64 8.21 3.49 9.26
CA ARG A 64 7.81 4.28 10.42
C ARG A 64 8.94 4.28 11.44
N GLY A 65 9.62 5.42 11.56
CA GLY A 65 10.88 5.48 12.29
C GLY A 65 11.92 4.56 11.63
N ASN A 66 12.56 3.69 12.42
CA ASN A 66 13.55 2.73 11.92
C ASN A 66 12.94 1.34 11.63
N GLU A 67 11.62 1.26 11.52
CA GLU A 67 10.90 0.00 11.36
C GLU A 67 10.19 -0.06 10.01
N TYR A 68 10.22 -1.25 9.43
CA TYR A 68 9.66 -1.53 8.12
C TYR A 68 8.48 -2.47 8.22
N TYR A 69 7.41 -2.20 7.48
CA TYR A 69 6.17 -2.96 7.53
C TYR A 69 5.73 -3.37 6.14
N SER A 70 5.59 -4.67 5.88
CA SER A 70 5.05 -5.18 4.62
C SER A 70 3.56 -5.55 4.79
N ILE A 71 2.81 -5.37 3.70
CA ILE A 71 1.40 -5.72 3.65
C ILE A 71 1.24 -6.98 2.83
N LYS A 72 0.52 -7.96 3.37
CA LYS A 72 0.21 -9.21 2.68
C LYS A 72 -1.24 -9.62 2.86
N VAL A 73 -1.70 -10.48 1.95
CA VAL A 73 -3.05 -11.04 1.95
C VAL A 73 -2.97 -12.51 2.33
N VAL A 74 -3.70 -12.91 3.37
CA VAL A 74 -3.81 -14.33 3.76
C VAL A 74 -5.27 -14.73 3.69
N GLY A 75 -5.64 -15.48 2.65
CA GLY A 75 -7.04 -15.79 2.36
C GLY A 75 -7.82 -14.52 1.98
N THR A 76 -8.71 -14.08 2.85
CA THR A 76 -9.49 -12.83 2.73
C THR A 76 -9.03 -11.73 3.67
N ASP A 77 -7.99 -11.98 4.45
CA ASP A 77 -7.53 -11.05 5.48
C ASP A 77 -6.31 -10.26 5.02
N LEU A 78 -6.32 -8.97 5.32
CA LEU A 78 -5.14 -8.11 5.20
C LEU A 78 -4.29 -8.25 6.47
N LYS A 79 -3.01 -8.55 6.30
CA LYS A 79 -2.05 -8.66 7.41
C LYS A 79 -0.90 -7.70 7.20
N VAL A 80 -0.42 -7.17 8.32
CA VAL A 80 0.78 -6.33 8.39
C VAL A 80 1.88 -7.12 9.08
N GLU A 81 3.03 -7.22 8.44
CA GLU A 81 4.20 -7.88 9.01
C GLU A 81 5.31 -6.86 9.25
N LYS A 82 5.91 -6.94 10.44
CA LYS A 82 7.13 -6.18 10.74
C LYS A 82 8.31 -6.90 10.10
N THR A 83 9.07 -6.17 9.31
CA THR A 83 10.25 -6.66 8.59
C THR A 83 11.50 -6.07 9.22
N MET A 84 12.55 -6.88 9.36
CA MET A 84 13.76 -6.46 10.09
C MET A 84 14.70 -5.59 9.26
N ASN A 85 14.56 -5.58 7.93
CA ASN A 85 15.44 -4.82 7.05
C ASN A 85 14.73 -4.46 5.73
N GLU A 86 15.42 -3.60 4.97
CA GLU A 86 15.02 -3.14 3.64
C GLU A 86 15.06 -4.24 2.56
N ASN A 87 15.69 -5.38 2.83
CA ASN A 87 15.87 -6.48 1.86
C ASN A 87 14.77 -7.56 1.98
N HIS A 88 13.60 -7.21 2.51
CA HIS A 88 12.49 -8.16 2.62
C HIS A 88 11.95 -8.56 1.23
N SER A 89 12.09 -9.84 0.89
CA SER A 89 11.58 -10.40 -0.36
C SER A 89 10.06 -10.55 -0.32
N PHE A 90 9.38 -10.01 -1.34
CA PHE A 90 7.93 -10.14 -1.48
C PHE A 90 7.54 -11.50 -2.07
N THR A 91 6.73 -12.26 -1.34
CA THR A 91 5.99 -13.42 -1.88
C THR A 91 4.76 -12.98 -2.67
N ASN A 92 4.12 -13.89 -3.40
CA ASN A 92 2.90 -13.60 -4.19
C ASN A 92 1.79 -12.92 -3.40
N ASP A 93 1.69 -13.22 -2.10
CA ASP A 93 0.66 -12.67 -1.20
C ASP A 93 0.82 -11.17 -0.90
N HIS A 94 1.95 -10.57 -1.27
CA HIS A 94 2.23 -9.14 -1.10
C HIS A 94 1.84 -8.31 -2.32
N TRP A 95 1.58 -8.95 -3.46
CA TRP A 95 1.35 -8.28 -4.72
C TRP A 95 -0.15 -8.06 -4.96
N PHE A 96 -0.50 -6.83 -5.28
CA PHE A 96 -1.81 -6.40 -5.71
C PHE A 96 -1.76 -6.03 -7.19
N LYS A 97 -2.77 -6.40 -7.96
CA LYS A 97 -2.99 -5.84 -9.31
C LYS A 97 -3.37 -4.36 -9.17
N LYS A 98 -2.69 -3.51 -9.92
CA LYS A 98 -3.00 -2.09 -10.06
C LYS A 98 -4.11 -1.92 -11.08
N ILE A 99 -5.29 -1.50 -10.63
CA ILE A 99 -6.44 -1.26 -11.50
C ILE A 99 -6.55 0.24 -11.72
N ASN A 100 -6.38 0.72 -12.96
CA ASN A 100 -6.56 2.14 -13.27
C ASN A 100 -8.04 2.51 -13.14
N LEU A 101 -8.36 3.48 -12.29
CA LEU A 101 -9.73 3.96 -12.05
C LEU A 101 -9.97 5.37 -12.62
N GLY A 102 -8.95 5.98 -13.23
CA GLY A 102 -9.01 7.30 -13.86
C GLY A 102 -8.03 8.31 -13.22
N GLY A 103 -7.40 9.14 -14.05
CA GLY A 103 -6.38 10.08 -13.61
C GLY A 103 -5.21 9.37 -12.91
N ASP A 104 -4.78 9.93 -11.77
CA ASP A 104 -3.71 9.36 -10.94
C ASP A 104 -4.22 8.38 -9.87
N HIS A 105 -5.52 8.08 -9.88
CA HIS A 105 -6.15 7.18 -8.94
C HIS A 105 -6.20 5.74 -9.46
N PHE A 106 -5.87 4.80 -8.58
CA PHE A 106 -5.93 3.38 -8.89
C PHE A 106 -6.45 2.55 -7.72
N GLY A 107 -7.07 1.42 -8.05
CA GLY A 107 -7.46 0.38 -7.10
C GLY A 107 -6.33 -0.63 -6.91
N LEU A 108 -6.32 -1.26 -5.74
CA LEU A 108 -5.41 -2.36 -5.40
C LEU A 108 -6.24 -3.63 -5.26
N GLN A 109 -6.13 -4.54 -6.23
CA GLN A 109 -6.87 -5.79 -6.28
C GLN A 109 -5.97 -6.97 -5.90
N THR A 110 -6.42 -7.84 -5.00
CA THR A 110 -5.72 -9.08 -4.64
C THR A 110 -5.83 -10.12 -5.76
N MET A 111 -5.01 -11.16 -5.72
CA MET A 111 -5.09 -12.27 -6.68
C MET A 111 -6.44 -13.03 -6.60
N ASN A 112 -7.12 -12.98 -5.46
CA ASN A 112 -8.44 -13.58 -5.24
C ASN A 112 -9.60 -12.61 -5.55
N HIS A 113 -9.35 -11.53 -6.31
CA HIS A 113 -10.36 -10.56 -6.76
C HIS A 113 -11.04 -9.74 -5.65
N TYR A 114 -10.39 -9.59 -4.49
CA TYR A 114 -10.78 -8.60 -3.49
C TYR A 114 -10.07 -7.27 -3.74
N TYR A 115 -10.64 -6.17 -3.27
CA TYR A 115 -10.09 -4.83 -3.40
C TYR A 115 -9.78 -4.25 -2.02
N LEU A 116 -8.71 -3.48 -1.94
CA LEU A 116 -8.41 -2.68 -0.77
C LEU A 116 -9.44 -1.55 -0.63
N ALA A 117 -10.07 -1.46 0.53
CA ALA A 117 -11.06 -0.46 0.86
C ALA A 117 -10.79 0.13 2.24
N CYS A 118 -11.34 1.32 2.46
CA CYS A 118 -11.30 2.03 3.72
C CYS A 118 -12.73 2.18 4.23
N GLN A 119 -12.92 1.98 5.53
CA GLN A 119 -14.18 2.27 6.19
C GLN A 119 -13.90 3.29 7.28
N ASN A 120 -14.60 4.41 7.19
CA ASN A 120 -14.59 5.41 8.24
C ASN A 120 -15.25 4.81 9.49
N ASP A 121 -14.48 4.77 10.58
CA ASP A 121 -14.98 4.44 11.89
C ASP A 121 -14.99 5.72 12.71
N TYR A 122 -16.17 6.32 12.86
CA TYR A 122 -16.37 7.58 13.60
C TYR A 122 -15.92 7.51 15.07
N SER A 123 -15.66 6.31 15.59
CA SER A 123 -15.15 6.09 16.95
C SER A 123 -13.64 6.30 17.06
N TYR A 124 -12.92 6.32 15.93
CA TYR A 124 -11.47 6.44 15.88
C TYR A 124 -11.05 7.62 14.99
N SER A 125 -9.86 8.16 15.24
CA SER A 125 -9.26 9.20 14.37
C SER A 125 -8.69 8.63 13.07
N TYR A 126 -9.01 7.38 12.73
CA TYR A 126 -8.46 6.65 11.60
C TYR A 126 -9.53 5.77 10.96
N ASP A 127 -9.40 5.58 9.66
CA ASP A 127 -10.24 4.64 8.91
C ASP A 127 -9.59 3.27 8.92
N THR A 128 -10.40 2.23 9.09
CA THR A 128 -9.90 0.86 9.02
C THR A 128 -9.73 0.46 7.56
N VAL A 129 -8.57 -0.07 7.20
CA VAL A 129 -8.31 -0.63 5.87
C VAL A 129 -8.59 -2.12 5.88
N PHE A 130 -9.36 -2.61 4.91
CA PHE A 130 -9.79 -4.00 4.81
C PHE A 130 -9.94 -4.42 3.34
N LEU A 131 -10.30 -5.68 3.12
CA LEU A 131 -10.55 -6.25 1.79
C LEU A 131 -12.05 -6.43 1.55
N CYS A 132 -12.55 -6.04 0.39
CA CYS A 132 -13.94 -6.20 -0.01
C CYS A 132 -14.06 -6.70 -1.46
N GLN A 133 -15.24 -7.14 -1.91
CA GLN A 133 -15.42 -7.72 -3.24
C GLN A 133 -15.67 -6.69 -4.36
N ASN A 134 -15.97 -5.45 -3.99
CA ASN A 134 -16.29 -4.38 -4.93
C ASN A 134 -15.23 -3.29 -4.88
N VAL A 135 -14.94 -2.66 -6.02
CA VAL A 135 -14.11 -1.45 -6.01
C VAL A 135 -14.93 -0.32 -5.37
N THR A 136 -14.68 -0.02 -4.11
CA THR A 136 -15.33 1.10 -3.41
C THR A 136 -14.40 2.26 -3.15
N GLU A 137 -13.09 2.03 -3.24
CA GLU A 137 -12.05 3.02 -2.92
C GLU A 137 -10.95 3.03 -3.97
N CYS A 138 -10.20 4.13 -3.98
CA CYS A 138 -8.99 4.28 -4.76
C CYS A 138 -7.89 4.92 -3.92
N VAL A 139 -6.66 4.67 -4.32
CA VAL A 139 -5.48 5.34 -3.79
C VAL A 139 -4.78 6.13 -4.87
N GLN A 140 -4.04 7.15 -4.46
CA GLN A 140 -3.14 7.91 -5.31
C GLN A 140 -1.75 7.98 -4.67
N CYS A 141 -0.72 7.87 -5.50
CA CYS A 141 0.66 8.12 -5.10
C CYS A 141 0.91 9.60 -5.22
N ARG A 142 1.12 10.30 -4.09
CA ARG A 142 1.42 11.73 -4.10
C ARG A 142 2.93 11.90 -4.16
N GLU A 143 3.43 12.54 -5.20
CA GLU A 143 4.85 12.83 -5.31
C GLU A 143 5.29 13.67 -4.10
N ALA A 144 6.36 13.25 -3.43
CA ALA A 144 6.94 14.02 -2.34
C ALA A 144 7.40 15.37 -2.91
N LEU A 145 7.11 16.47 -2.20
CA LEU A 145 7.47 17.82 -2.62
C LEU A 145 9.00 18.09 -2.58
N THR A 146 9.84 17.08 -2.33
CA THR A 146 11.29 17.23 -2.12
C THR A 146 12.13 16.34 -3.04
N THR A 147 13.19 16.96 -3.57
CA THR A 147 14.05 16.55 -4.70
C THR A 147 15.16 15.55 -4.37
N SER A 148 15.02 14.68 -3.37
CA SER A 148 16.04 13.67 -3.10
C SER A 148 15.88 12.49 -4.05
N SER A 149 16.88 12.30 -4.92
CA SER A 149 16.95 11.19 -5.88
C SER A 149 16.67 9.84 -5.19
N PRO A 150 15.91 8.93 -5.84
CA PRO A 150 15.66 7.62 -5.27
C PRO A 150 16.98 6.85 -5.12
N SER A 151 17.29 6.42 -3.90
CA SER A 151 18.28 5.38 -3.68
C SER A 151 17.82 4.10 -4.40
N PRO A 152 18.70 3.42 -5.15
CA PRO A 152 18.32 2.20 -5.85
C PRO A 152 17.94 1.13 -4.84
N CYS A 153 16.73 0.58 -4.98
CA CYS A 153 16.34 -0.58 -4.20
C CYS A 153 17.14 -1.80 -4.67
N THR A 154 17.79 -2.48 -3.73
CA THR A 154 18.36 -3.81 -3.96
C THR A 154 17.23 -4.84 -4.02
N THR A 155 17.27 -5.66 -5.08
CA THR A 155 16.32 -6.74 -5.39
C THR A 155 16.28 -7.85 -4.35
#